data_AF-A0A9C7GWE9-F1
#
_entry.id   AF-A0A9C7GWE9-F1
#
_cell.length_a   1.000
_cell.length_b   1.000
_cell.length_c   1.000
_cell.angle_alpha   90.00
_cell.angle_beta   90.00
_cell.angle_gamma   90.00
#
_symmetry.space_group_name_H-M   'P 1'
#
loop_
_entity.id
_entity.type
_entity.pdbx_description
1 polymer ?
#
loop_
_entity_poly.entity_id
_entity_poly.type
_entity_poly.pdbx_seq_one_letter_code
_entity_poly.pdbx_strand_id
1 'polypeptide(L)'
;MSKKRVFFISLLLIILSFSLVGCFSAKISDKDSSLNEDASLEVLLTDNPISDIDALKVFIKDMYFTYDLNGESYESTPVLVNKEYDVLSLAGTEVSLFTFKIPKGAELGTIHINVEQNATVVINNTEESITVAANGKLVIPNVGIDINNDGELVLDFDVASSLKSIGNSFMLIPVLKPSFRGKNVSDEFIIKGQILDVSNNPVSKAVITLSSTPTDESTILRVTLSNKNGKFYLGKYPNGEYDIDVYTTNITLPIDFDSLVSDYSTTITVNSENVNITINLDQ
;
A
#
# COMPACT_ATOMS: atom_id res chain seq x y z
N MET A 1 35.16 38.11 -74.62
CA MET A 1 33.86 37.93 -73.93
C MET A 1 33.26 39.31 -73.66
N SER A 2 32.01 39.57 -74.09
CA SER A 2 31.41 40.90 -73.95
C SER A 2 31.18 41.24 -72.47
N LYS A 3 31.43 42.49 -72.07
CA LYS A 3 31.27 42.97 -70.68
C LYS A 3 29.88 42.67 -70.09
N LYS A 4 28.86 42.50 -70.93
CA LYS A 4 27.50 42.10 -70.54
C LYS A 4 27.38 40.64 -70.08
N ARG A 5 28.21 39.72 -70.61
CA ARG A 5 28.22 38.30 -70.19
C ARG A 5 28.92 38.09 -68.85
N VAL A 6 29.92 38.91 -68.53
CA VAL A 6 30.63 38.85 -67.22
C VAL A 6 29.72 39.34 -66.09
N PHE A 7 28.90 40.36 -66.36
CA PHE A 7 27.96 40.91 -65.37
C PHE A 7 26.84 39.92 -65.00
N PHE A 8 26.30 39.18 -65.98
CA PHE A 8 25.26 38.18 -65.73
C PHE A 8 25.77 36.96 -64.95
N ILE A 9 27.01 36.52 -65.21
CA ILE A 9 27.61 35.39 -64.49
C ILE A 9 27.93 35.78 -63.03
N SER A 10 28.36 37.02 -62.80
CA SER A 10 28.62 37.53 -61.44
C SER A 10 27.33 37.70 -60.61
N LEU A 11 26.22 38.10 -61.23
CA LEU A 11 24.93 38.27 -60.54
C LEU A 11 24.31 36.91 -60.17
N LEU A 12 24.45 35.89 -61.03
CA LEU A 12 23.97 34.53 -60.76
C LEU A 12 24.75 33.88 -59.59
N LEU A 13 26.05 34.15 -59.47
CA LEU A 13 26.90 33.67 -58.38
C LEU A 13 26.55 34.31 -57.03
N ILE A 14 26.14 35.58 -57.01
CA ILE A 14 25.70 36.26 -55.78
C ILE A 14 24.35 35.69 -55.31
N ILE A 15 23.42 35.43 -56.22
CA ILE A 15 22.11 34.85 -55.86
C ILE A 15 22.26 33.40 -55.35
N LEU A 16 23.20 32.62 -55.90
CA LEU A 16 23.50 31.27 -55.39
C LEU A 16 24.18 31.28 -54.00
N SER A 17 24.87 32.36 -53.62
CA SER A 17 25.52 32.48 -52.31
C SER A 17 24.54 32.77 -51.15
N PHE A 18 23.33 33.26 -51.43
CA PHE A 18 22.31 33.54 -50.40
C PHE A 18 21.39 32.34 -50.11
N SER A 19 21.43 31.26 -50.89
CA SER A 19 20.68 30.02 -50.62
C SER A 19 21.41 29.01 -49.73
N LEU A 20 22.63 29.32 -49.28
CA LEU A 20 23.45 28.46 -48.42
C LEU A 20 23.60 28.96 -46.98
N VAL A 21 22.89 30.02 -46.57
CA VAL A 21 22.60 30.27 -45.16
C VAL A 21 21.49 29.30 -44.76
N GLY A 22 21.88 28.03 -44.65
CA GLY A 22 21.05 26.99 -44.08
C GLY A 22 20.55 27.44 -42.72
N CYS A 23 19.33 27.03 -42.42
CA CYS A 23 18.81 26.97 -41.08
C CYS A 23 19.87 26.39 -40.16
N PHE A 24 20.63 27.25 -39.48
CA PHE A 24 21.05 26.97 -38.12
C PHE A 24 19.74 26.89 -37.34
N SER A 25 19.10 25.71 -37.37
CA SER A 25 18.40 25.26 -36.19
C SER A 25 19.42 25.41 -35.10
N ALA A 26 19.24 26.43 -34.26
CA ALA A 26 19.69 26.33 -32.91
C ALA A 26 19.28 24.93 -32.47
N LYS A 27 20.26 24.03 -32.31
CA LYS A 27 20.16 23.05 -31.24
C LYS A 27 20.02 23.91 -30.01
N ILE A 28 18.77 24.26 -29.70
CA ILE A 28 18.33 24.40 -28.34
C ILE A 28 18.79 23.09 -27.74
N SER A 29 19.90 23.18 -27.02
CA SER A 29 20.24 22.19 -26.03
C SER A 29 19.04 22.21 -25.11
N ASP A 30 18.07 21.31 -25.35
CA ASP A 30 17.11 20.85 -24.36
C ASP A 30 17.93 20.19 -23.24
N LYS A 31 18.65 21.03 -22.50
CA LYS A 31 18.89 20.80 -21.09
C LYS A 31 17.63 21.34 -20.41
N ASP A 32 17.02 20.49 -19.60
CA ASP A 32 15.95 20.82 -18.66
C ASP A 32 14.54 20.94 -19.23
N SER A 33 14.14 19.92 -19.99
CA SER A 33 12.80 19.35 -19.77
C SER A 33 12.90 17.85 -19.55
N SER A 34 13.67 17.44 -18.52
CA SER A 34 13.23 16.28 -17.76
C SER A 34 11.88 16.67 -17.17
N LEU A 35 10.81 16.41 -17.92
CA LEU A 35 9.51 16.22 -17.29
C LEU A 35 9.79 15.25 -16.16
N ASN A 36 9.74 15.73 -14.92
CA ASN A 36 9.77 14.86 -13.75
C ASN A 36 8.60 13.90 -13.99
N GLU A 37 8.91 12.69 -14.44
CA GLU A 37 7.89 11.69 -14.65
C GLU A 37 7.29 11.41 -13.29
N ASP A 38 5.98 11.59 -13.16
CA ASP A 38 5.29 11.22 -11.94
C ASP A 38 5.13 9.70 -11.87
N ALA A 39 5.35 9.14 -10.68
CA ALA A 39 4.87 7.83 -10.29
C ALA A 39 3.41 7.93 -9.80
N SER A 40 2.59 6.96 -10.20
CA SER A 40 1.22 6.79 -9.70
C SER A 40 1.20 5.83 -8.52
N LEU A 41 0.80 6.31 -7.35
CA LEU A 41 0.73 5.52 -6.12
C LEU A 41 -0.71 5.30 -5.69
N GLU A 42 -1.11 4.04 -5.54
CA GLU A 42 -2.37 3.65 -4.92
C GLU A 42 -2.19 3.49 -3.41
N VAL A 43 -2.99 4.21 -2.62
CA VAL A 43 -2.96 4.10 -1.16
C VAL A 43 -3.99 3.08 -0.72
N LEU A 44 -3.53 2.05 -0.04
CA LEU A 44 -4.33 0.94 0.46
C LEU A 44 -4.37 0.97 1.98
N LEU A 45 -5.51 0.61 2.56
CA LEU A 45 -5.69 0.41 3.99
C LEU A 45 -5.96 -1.08 4.26
N THR A 46 -5.29 -1.64 5.26
CA THR A 46 -5.50 -2.98 5.79
C THR A 46 -5.45 -2.94 7.31
N ASP A 47 -5.83 -4.04 7.96
CA ASP A 47 -5.71 -4.20 9.40
C ASP A 47 -4.93 -5.47 9.75
N ASN A 48 -4.24 -5.40 10.89
CA ASN A 48 -3.77 -6.54 11.66
C ASN A 48 -4.60 -6.63 12.95
N PRO A 49 -5.71 -7.37 12.92
CA PRO A 49 -6.77 -7.32 13.94
C PRO A 49 -6.41 -7.96 15.28
N ILE A 50 -7.24 -7.67 16.28
CA ILE A 50 -7.31 -8.36 17.58
C ILE A 50 -8.64 -9.08 17.78
N SER A 51 -8.66 -10.09 18.65
CA SER A 51 -9.79 -11.00 18.85
C SER A 51 -10.99 -10.40 19.60
N ASP A 52 -10.77 -9.39 20.46
CA ASP A 52 -11.68 -9.08 21.57
C ASP A 52 -12.68 -7.94 21.30
N ILE A 53 -12.69 -7.38 20.10
CA ILE A 53 -13.61 -6.32 19.68
C ILE A 53 -14.34 -6.72 18.40
N ASP A 54 -15.60 -6.29 18.27
CA ASP A 54 -16.48 -6.71 17.16
C ASP A 54 -16.32 -5.82 15.92
N ALA A 55 -16.15 -4.51 16.13
CA ALA A 55 -15.90 -3.53 15.07
C ALA A 55 -15.15 -2.30 15.62
N LEU A 56 -14.38 -1.64 14.75
CA LEU A 56 -13.78 -0.33 15.03
C LEU A 56 -14.02 0.59 13.83
N LYS A 57 -15.01 1.49 13.96
CA LYS A 57 -15.41 2.42 12.91
C LYS A 57 -14.65 3.73 13.03
N VAL A 58 -13.92 4.09 11.99
CA VAL A 58 -13.13 5.33 11.89
C VAL A 58 -13.49 6.08 10.61
N PHE A 59 -13.89 7.34 10.76
CA PHE A 59 -14.14 8.23 9.62
C PHE A 59 -12.87 8.96 9.20
N ILE A 60 -12.38 8.70 7.99
CA ILE A 60 -11.23 9.38 7.39
C ILE A 60 -11.75 10.54 6.53
N LYS A 61 -11.33 11.76 6.85
CA LYS A 61 -11.72 12.99 6.15
C LYS A 61 -10.84 13.19 4.92
N ASP A 62 -9.53 13.29 5.15
CA ASP A 62 -8.55 13.59 4.12
C ASP A 62 -7.16 13.11 4.54
N MET A 63 -6.28 13.03 3.54
CA MET A 63 -4.90 12.62 3.70
C MET A 63 -3.99 13.49 2.86
N TYR A 64 -2.79 13.76 3.36
CA TYR A 64 -1.72 14.41 2.61
C TYR A 64 -0.37 13.87 3.08
N PHE A 65 0.67 14.09 2.31
CA PHE A 65 2.01 13.60 2.59
C PHE A 65 3.04 14.70 2.36
N THR A 66 4.18 14.57 3.03
CA THR A 66 5.39 15.32 2.70
C THR A 66 6.37 14.41 1.97
N TYR A 67 7.17 14.96 1.08
CA TYR A 67 8.21 14.23 0.36
C TYR A 67 9.39 15.13 0.07
N ASP A 68 10.57 14.52 0.00
CA ASP A 68 11.81 15.21 -0.32
C ASP A 68 12.21 14.87 -1.76
N LEU A 69 12.61 15.87 -2.53
CA LEU A 69 13.09 15.73 -3.90
C LEU A 69 14.25 16.68 -4.12
N ASN A 70 15.40 16.15 -4.55
CA ASN A 70 16.62 16.93 -4.80
C ASN A 70 17.08 17.80 -3.60
N GLY A 71 16.83 17.34 -2.37
CA GLY A 71 17.21 18.03 -1.13
C GLY A 71 16.25 19.13 -0.69
N GLU A 72 15.10 19.29 -1.36
CA GLU A 72 14.01 20.18 -0.94
C GLU A 72 12.80 19.37 -0.48
N SER A 73 12.08 19.89 0.53
CA SER A 73 10.89 19.24 1.09
C SER A 73 9.61 19.89 0.58
N TYR A 74 8.65 19.05 0.21
CA TYR A 74 7.38 19.44 -0.40
C TYR A 74 6.20 18.85 0.37
N GLU A 75 5.07 19.56 0.36
CA GLU A 75 3.79 19.07 0.89
C GLU A 75 2.82 18.83 -0.28
N SER A 76 2.16 17.68 -0.27
CA SER A 76 1.15 17.34 -1.28
C SER A 76 -0.15 18.11 -1.06
N THR A 77 -0.95 18.24 -2.12
CA THR A 77 -2.34 18.68 -1.95
C THR A 77 -3.15 17.60 -1.22
N PRO A 78 -3.93 17.95 -0.17
CA PRO A 78 -4.79 16.99 0.50
C PRO A 78 -5.80 16.32 -0.42
N VAL A 79 -5.93 15.00 -0.29
CA VAL A 79 -6.91 14.18 -1.01
C VAL A 79 -8.07 13.88 -0.07
N LEU A 80 -9.28 14.28 -0.47
CA LEU A 80 -10.50 14.00 0.28
C LEU A 80 -10.86 12.51 0.19
N VAL A 81 -11.05 11.87 1.33
CA VAL A 81 -11.51 10.48 1.46
C VAL A 81 -12.98 10.44 1.88
N ASN A 82 -13.35 11.24 2.89
CA ASN A 82 -14.71 11.39 3.44
C ASN A 82 -15.51 10.09 3.56
N LYS A 83 -14.92 9.08 4.21
CA LYS A 83 -15.52 7.74 4.31
C LYS A 83 -15.22 7.11 5.67
N GLU A 84 -16.24 6.42 6.20
CA GLU A 84 -16.11 5.57 7.37
C GLU A 84 -15.65 4.17 6.97
N TYR A 85 -14.70 3.64 7.74
CA TYR A 85 -14.18 2.29 7.61
C TYR A 85 -14.37 1.55 8.93
N ASP A 86 -14.93 0.34 8.87
CA ASP A 86 -14.76 -0.62 9.95
C ASP A 86 -13.39 -1.28 9.78
N VAL A 87 -12.40 -0.79 10.53
CA VAL A 87 -10.99 -1.17 10.40
C VAL A 87 -10.81 -2.67 10.63
N LEU A 88 -11.53 -3.26 11.58
CA LEU A 88 -11.45 -4.70 11.84
C LEU A 88 -11.99 -5.55 10.68
N SER A 89 -12.94 -5.02 9.92
CA SER A 89 -13.44 -5.72 8.72
C SER A 89 -12.40 -5.79 7.61
N LEU A 90 -11.33 -4.98 7.70
CA LEU A 90 -10.19 -5.00 6.79
C LEU A 90 -9.19 -6.11 7.13
N ALA A 91 -9.38 -6.82 8.24
CA ALA A 91 -8.69 -8.06 8.51
C ALA A 91 -8.81 -9.01 7.31
N GLY A 92 -7.68 -9.40 6.74
CA GLY A 92 -7.65 -10.29 5.60
C GLY A 92 -8.26 -9.66 4.34
N THR A 93 -8.11 -8.34 4.15
CA THR A 93 -8.34 -7.66 2.86
C THR A 93 -7.59 -6.32 2.79
N GLU A 94 -7.42 -5.79 1.59
CA GLU A 94 -6.98 -4.40 1.38
C GLU A 94 -8.11 -3.59 0.75
N VAL A 95 -8.23 -2.31 1.11
CA VAL A 95 -9.16 -1.38 0.47
C VAL A 95 -8.41 -0.16 -0.07
N SER A 96 -8.70 0.19 -1.32
CA SER A 96 -8.19 1.40 -1.95
C SER A 96 -8.84 2.63 -1.32
N LEU A 97 -8.01 3.53 -0.80
CA LEU A 97 -8.44 4.84 -0.29
C LEU A 97 -8.49 5.84 -1.46
N PHE A 98 -7.39 5.97 -2.19
CA PHE A 98 -7.26 6.85 -3.36
C PHE A 98 -5.96 6.54 -4.12
N THR A 99 -5.79 7.17 -5.28
CA THR A 99 -4.53 7.19 -6.03
C THR A 99 -4.01 8.61 -6.12
N PHE A 100 -2.71 8.81 -5.96
CA PHE A 100 -2.06 10.11 -6.15
C PHE A 100 -0.82 10.00 -7.03
N LYS A 101 -0.33 11.17 -7.47
CA LYS A 101 0.90 11.30 -8.25
C LYS A 101 1.98 11.96 -7.42
N ILE A 102 3.20 11.45 -7.54
CA ILE A 102 4.40 12.00 -6.90
C ILE A 102 5.57 11.93 -7.89
N PRO A 103 6.47 12.91 -7.93
CA PRO A 103 7.63 12.85 -8.82
C PRO A 103 8.47 11.59 -8.56
N LYS A 104 8.91 10.90 -9.63
CA LYS A 104 9.90 9.84 -9.50
C LYS A 104 11.21 10.40 -8.94
N GLY A 105 11.87 9.61 -8.09
CA GLY A 105 13.07 9.99 -7.34
C GLY A 105 12.77 10.76 -6.05
N ALA A 106 11.49 10.92 -5.67
CA ALA A 106 11.11 11.49 -4.39
C ALA A 106 11.19 10.46 -3.26
N GLU A 107 11.59 10.90 -2.07
CA GLU A 107 11.54 10.12 -0.82
C GLU A 107 10.31 10.57 -0.01
N LEU A 108 9.40 9.65 0.30
CA LEU A 108 8.22 9.93 1.11
C LEU A 108 8.64 10.18 2.57
N GLY A 109 8.34 11.36 3.10
CA GLY A 109 8.77 11.79 4.43
C GLY A 109 7.74 11.49 5.52
N THR A 110 6.61 12.19 5.50
CA THR A 110 5.56 12.10 6.54
C THR A 110 4.20 11.84 5.90
N ILE A 111 3.38 10.99 6.51
CA ILE A 111 1.97 10.81 6.11
C ILE A 111 1.09 11.46 7.17
N HIS A 112 0.18 12.32 6.73
CA HIS A 112 -0.81 12.98 7.55
C HIS A 112 -2.20 12.46 7.21
N ILE A 113 -2.96 12.10 8.25
CA ILE A 113 -4.31 11.57 8.12
C ILE A 113 -5.21 12.35 9.07
N ASN A 114 -6.23 12.99 8.52
CA ASN A 114 -7.25 13.66 9.30
C ASN A 114 -8.47 12.75 9.41
N VAL A 115 -8.81 12.37 10.64
CA VAL A 115 -9.99 11.58 10.98
C VAL A 115 -10.98 12.40 11.82
N GLU A 116 -12.19 11.89 12.01
CA GLU A 116 -13.07 12.46 13.03
C GLU A 116 -12.50 12.29 14.45
N GLN A 117 -12.76 13.27 15.30
CA GLN A 117 -12.27 13.25 16.68
C GLN A 117 -12.89 12.10 17.49
N ASN A 118 -14.08 11.65 17.08
CA ASN A 118 -14.77 10.52 17.66
C ASN A 118 -14.73 9.36 16.67
N ALA A 119 -14.41 8.18 17.17
CA ALA A 119 -14.58 6.90 16.49
C ALA A 119 -15.61 6.07 17.26
N THR A 120 -16.07 4.96 16.68
CA THR A 120 -17.00 4.04 17.36
C THR A 120 -16.36 2.67 17.49
N VAL A 121 -16.30 2.14 18.71
CA VAL A 121 -15.96 0.74 18.95
C VAL A 121 -17.23 -0.05 19.22
N VAL A 122 -17.29 -1.29 18.77
CA VAL A 122 -18.39 -2.20 19.08
C VAL A 122 -17.86 -3.37 19.90
N ILE A 123 -18.43 -3.54 21.09
CA ILE A 123 -18.04 -4.59 22.05
C ILE A 123 -19.31 -5.32 22.48
N ASN A 124 -19.36 -6.63 22.25
CA ASN A 124 -20.54 -7.45 22.51
C ASN A 124 -21.81 -6.86 21.87
N ASN A 125 -21.71 -6.43 20.61
CA ASN A 125 -22.77 -5.73 19.85
C ASN A 125 -23.27 -4.40 20.45
N THR A 126 -22.54 -3.82 21.42
CA THR A 126 -22.86 -2.48 21.97
C THR A 126 -21.90 -1.45 21.38
N GLU A 127 -22.44 -0.38 20.82
CA GLU A 127 -21.63 0.72 20.28
C GLU A 127 -21.22 1.69 21.39
N GLU A 128 -19.93 1.99 21.47
CA GLU A 128 -19.36 2.98 22.37
C GLU A 128 -18.56 4.01 21.56
N SER A 129 -18.81 5.29 21.81
CA SER A 129 -18.02 6.38 21.21
C SER A 129 -16.69 6.51 21.95
N ILE A 130 -15.60 6.56 21.19
CA ILE A 130 -14.23 6.68 21.73
C ILE A 130 -13.54 7.90 21.14
N THR A 131 -12.65 8.51 21.92
CA THR A 131 -11.87 9.66 21.45
C THR A 131 -10.65 9.19 20.69
N VAL A 132 -10.41 9.79 19.53
CA VAL A 132 -9.16 9.64 18.78
C VAL A 132 -8.12 10.64 19.31
N ALA A 133 -6.94 10.13 19.63
CA ALA A 133 -5.81 10.94 20.10
C ALA A 133 -5.46 12.06 19.11
N ALA A 134 -4.75 13.07 19.60
CA ALA A 134 -4.33 14.24 18.83
C ALA A 134 -5.49 14.96 18.09
N ASN A 135 -6.71 14.87 18.62
CA ASN A 135 -7.92 15.46 18.06
C ASN A 135 -8.19 15.01 16.61
N GLY A 136 -7.91 13.74 16.31
CA GLY A 136 -8.10 13.14 14.99
C GLY A 136 -7.03 13.52 13.96
N LYS A 137 -5.92 14.15 14.37
CA LYS A 137 -4.78 14.42 13.48
C LYS A 137 -3.69 13.37 13.70
N LEU A 138 -3.57 12.44 12.75
CA LEU A 138 -2.59 11.36 12.82
C LEU A 138 -1.41 11.71 11.93
N VAL A 139 -0.22 11.48 12.45
CA VAL A 139 1.05 11.76 11.77
C VAL A 139 1.93 10.52 11.86
N ILE A 140 2.34 10.01 10.70
CA ILE A 140 3.32 8.93 10.58
C ILE A 140 4.62 9.57 10.11
N PRO A 141 5.57 9.86 11.01
CA PRO A 141 6.83 10.48 10.65
C PRO A 141 7.82 9.46 10.09
N ASN A 142 8.87 9.96 9.43
CA ASN A 142 10.05 9.19 9.01
C ASN A 142 9.70 7.93 8.21
N VAL A 143 8.82 8.07 7.23
CA VAL A 143 8.41 6.98 6.35
C VAL A 143 9.60 6.47 5.54
N GLY A 144 10.37 7.38 4.94
CA GLY A 144 11.66 7.08 4.30
C GLY A 144 11.56 6.11 3.12
N ILE A 145 10.51 6.25 2.30
CA ILE A 145 10.25 5.35 1.17
C ILE A 145 10.62 6.04 -0.14
N ASP A 146 11.60 5.49 -0.85
CA ASP A 146 12.01 5.96 -2.19
C ASP A 146 11.00 5.57 -3.27
N ILE A 147 10.47 6.57 -3.97
CA ILE A 147 9.50 6.38 -5.06
C ILE A 147 10.17 6.52 -6.41
N ASN A 148 10.55 5.39 -7.00
CA ASN A 148 11.19 5.36 -8.32
C ASN A 148 10.26 4.89 -9.44
N ASN A 149 9.15 4.25 -9.10
CA ASN A 149 8.16 3.71 -10.03
C ASN A 149 6.77 3.91 -9.45
N ASP A 150 5.74 3.69 -10.27
CA ASP A 150 4.36 3.51 -9.77
C ASP A 150 4.34 2.44 -8.67
N GLY A 151 3.27 2.35 -7.88
CA GLY A 151 3.20 1.32 -6.85
C GLY A 151 1.99 1.43 -5.94
N GLU A 152 2.07 0.70 -4.84
CA GLU A 152 1.05 0.67 -3.79
C GLU A 152 1.69 1.05 -2.45
N LEU A 153 1.13 2.04 -1.78
CA LEU A 153 1.46 2.40 -0.41
C LEU A 153 0.40 1.77 0.50
N VAL A 154 0.81 0.75 1.24
CA VAL A 154 -0.08 -0.01 2.12
C VAL A 154 0.08 0.50 3.53
N LEU A 155 -1.02 0.95 4.12
CA LEU A 155 -1.09 1.39 5.50
C LEU A 155 -1.72 0.27 6.32
N ASP A 156 -0.91 -0.41 7.12
CA ASP A 156 -1.37 -1.45 8.03
C ASP A 156 -1.77 -0.80 9.36
N PHE A 157 -3.07 -0.71 9.60
CA PHE A 157 -3.62 -0.24 10.88
C PHE A 157 -3.45 -1.37 11.88
N ASP A 158 -2.61 -1.18 12.88
CA ASP A 158 -2.39 -2.19 13.91
C ASP A 158 -3.39 -1.94 15.04
N VAL A 159 -4.61 -2.48 14.93
CA VAL A 159 -5.66 -2.21 15.93
C VAL A 159 -5.23 -2.67 17.33
N ALA A 160 -4.46 -3.76 17.43
CA ALA A 160 -3.89 -4.26 18.68
C ALA A 160 -3.07 -3.21 19.41
N SER A 161 -2.22 -2.53 18.66
CA SER A 161 -1.36 -1.49 19.17
C SER A 161 -2.09 -0.15 19.33
N SER A 162 -3.19 0.03 18.60
CA SER A 162 -3.89 1.32 18.50
C SER A 162 -4.95 1.56 19.56
N LEU A 163 -5.71 0.54 19.95
CA LEU A 163 -6.80 0.70 20.92
C LEU A 163 -6.27 0.53 22.34
N LYS A 164 -6.38 1.57 23.17
CA LYS A 164 -5.92 1.55 24.58
C LYS A 164 -7.08 1.67 25.54
N SER A 165 -7.12 0.79 26.54
CA SER A 165 -8.02 0.92 27.68
C SER A 165 -7.44 1.93 28.68
N ILE A 166 -8.22 2.95 29.03
CA ILE A 166 -7.87 3.99 30.01
C ILE A 166 -9.00 4.02 31.05
N GLY A 167 -8.78 3.33 32.17
CA GLY A 167 -9.82 3.14 33.18
C GLY A 167 -10.99 2.34 32.61
N ASN A 168 -12.19 2.93 32.62
CA ASN A 168 -13.42 2.31 32.08
C ASN A 168 -13.77 2.84 30.66
N SER A 169 -12.83 3.49 29.98
CA SER A 169 -13.04 4.06 28.64
C SER A 169 -11.95 3.57 27.70
N PHE A 170 -12.24 3.58 26.41
CA PHE A 170 -11.24 3.36 25.37
C PHE A 170 -10.76 4.69 24.78
N MET A 171 -9.50 4.72 24.37
CA MET A 171 -8.91 5.77 23.57
C MET A 171 -8.22 5.15 22.37
N LEU A 172 -8.42 5.74 21.19
CA LEU A 172 -7.74 5.31 19.98
C LEU A 172 -6.46 6.13 19.80
N ILE A 173 -5.30 5.48 19.85
CA ILE A 173 -3.99 6.04 19.49
C ILE A 173 -3.51 5.28 18.25
N PRO A 174 -3.92 5.67 17.03
CA PRO A 174 -3.61 4.90 15.83
C PRO A 174 -2.11 4.65 15.64
N VAL A 175 -1.78 3.38 15.43
CA VAL A 175 -0.46 2.89 15.03
C VAL A 175 -0.62 2.37 13.62
N LEU A 176 0.01 3.06 12.67
CA LEU A 176 -0.01 2.71 11.26
C LEU A 176 1.41 2.38 10.81
N LYS A 177 1.55 1.24 10.14
CA LYS A 177 2.83 0.76 9.60
C LYS A 177 2.78 0.89 8.08
N PRO A 178 3.43 1.92 7.49
CA PRO A 178 3.49 2.05 6.04
C PRO A 178 4.42 1.00 5.46
N SER A 179 4.04 0.45 4.31
CA SER A 179 4.91 -0.37 3.46
C SER A 179 4.66 -0.03 2.00
N PHE A 180 5.68 -0.18 1.16
CA PHE A 180 5.59 0.16 -0.26
C PHE A 180 5.86 -1.04 -1.14
N ARG A 181 5.00 -1.22 -2.14
CA ARG A 181 5.13 -2.22 -3.20
C ARG A 181 5.28 -1.50 -4.53
N GLY A 182 6.52 -1.35 -5.00
CA GLY A 182 6.80 -0.72 -6.29
C GLY A 182 6.39 -1.60 -7.47
N LYS A 183 5.86 -1.01 -8.55
CA LYS A 183 5.52 -1.66 -9.82
C LYS A 183 6.78 -2.09 -10.59
N ASN A 184 7.42 -3.14 -10.07
CA ASN A 184 7.70 -4.35 -10.84
C ASN A 184 6.72 -5.46 -10.40
N VAL A 185 5.45 -5.08 -10.18
CA VAL A 185 4.33 -5.92 -9.66
C VAL A 185 3.93 -7.01 -10.66
N SER A 186 4.60 -7.13 -11.82
CA SER A 186 4.37 -8.26 -12.73
C SER A 186 4.72 -9.60 -12.13
N ASP A 187 5.54 -9.61 -11.08
CA ASP A 187 6.09 -10.83 -10.49
C ASP A 187 5.57 -11.09 -9.08
N GLU A 188 4.60 -10.31 -8.59
CA GLU A 188 3.94 -10.51 -7.30
C GLU A 188 2.46 -10.89 -7.47
N PHE A 189 2.03 -11.91 -6.73
CA PHE A 189 0.72 -12.52 -6.89
C PHE A 189 -0.02 -12.57 -5.56
N ILE A 190 -1.33 -12.33 -5.64
CA ILE A 190 -2.20 -12.31 -4.48
C ILE A 190 -2.31 -13.71 -3.91
N ILE A 191 -2.13 -13.83 -2.58
CA ILE A 191 -2.48 -15.01 -1.82
C ILE A 191 -3.71 -14.68 -0.96
N LYS A 192 -4.81 -15.39 -1.21
CA LYS A 192 -6.05 -15.23 -0.45
C LYS A 192 -6.81 -16.55 -0.37
N GLY A 193 -7.82 -16.59 0.48
CA GLY A 193 -8.64 -17.79 0.57
C GLY A 193 -9.88 -17.65 1.44
N GLN A 194 -10.46 -18.81 1.73
CA GLN A 194 -11.58 -18.97 2.63
C GLN A 194 -11.38 -20.20 3.53
N ILE A 195 -11.78 -20.09 4.79
CA ILE A 195 -11.79 -21.18 5.77
C ILE A 195 -13.23 -21.61 6.03
N LEU A 196 -13.47 -22.91 5.95
CA LEU A 196 -14.74 -23.56 6.21
C LEU A 196 -14.55 -24.64 7.30
N ASP A 197 -15.58 -24.84 8.13
CA ASP A 197 -15.64 -25.95 9.07
C ASP A 197 -16.07 -27.25 8.38
N VAL A 198 -16.10 -28.35 9.14
CA VAL A 198 -16.53 -29.69 8.67
C VAL A 198 -17.96 -29.73 8.10
N SER A 199 -18.78 -28.71 8.36
CA SER A 199 -20.15 -28.55 7.88
C SER A 199 -20.26 -27.53 6.74
N ASN A 200 -19.15 -27.09 6.16
CA ASN A 200 -19.04 -26.02 5.16
C ASN A 200 -19.53 -24.64 5.63
N ASN A 201 -19.57 -24.38 6.93
CA ASN A 201 -19.83 -23.04 7.44
C ASN A 201 -18.53 -22.22 7.48
N PRO A 202 -18.58 -20.90 7.18
CA PRO A 202 -17.39 -20.07 7.28
C PRO A 202 -16.88 -19.93 8.72
N VAL A 203 -15.57 -20.08 8.90
CA VAL A 203 -14.91 -19.93 10.20
C VAL A 203 -14.35 -18.52 10.32
N SER A 204 -14.95 -17.71 11.18
CA SER A 204 -14.50 -16.35 11.48
C SER A 204 -13.44 -16.30 12.57
N LYS A 205 -12.58 -15.27 12.55
CA LYS A 205 -11.54 -15.02 13.57
C LYS A 205 -10.52 -16.16 13.72
N ALA A 206 -10.36 -17.01 12.72
CA ALA A 206 -9.23 -17.94 12.67
C ALA A 206 -7.96 -17.12 12.39
N VAL A 207 -6.85 -17.42 13.07
CA VAL A 207 -5.53 -16.85 12.76
C VAL A 207 -4.92 -17.63 11.62
N ILE A 208 -4.42 -16.92 10.62
CA ILE A 208 -3.74 -17.47 9.46
C ILE A 208 -2.36 -16.84 9.41
N THR A 209 -1.33 -17.68 9.33
CA THR A 209 0.04 -17.23 9.08
C THR A 209 0.44 -17.55 7.64
N LEU A 210 1.34 -16.74 7.11
CA LEU A 210 2.11 -17.07 5.92
C LEU A 210 3.58 -17.06 6.31
N SER A 211 4.28 -18.14 6.01
CA SER A 211 5.70 -18.29 6.26
C SER A 211 6.43 -18.69 4.98
N SER A 212 7.74 -18.46 4.93
CA SER A 212 8.58 -18.99 3.85
C SER A 212 8.89 -20.47 4.08
N THR A 213 8.68 -21.32 3.07
CA THR A 213 9.01 -22.76 3.09
C THR A 213 10.55 -22.94 3.05
N PRO A 214 11.16 -23.94 3.72
CA PRO A 214 12.35 -23.67 4.52
C PRO A 214 13.64 -23.52 3.72
N THR A 215 14.33 -22.40 3.95
CA THR A 215 15.79 -22.35 4.00
C THR A 215 16.19 -22.09 5.46
N ASP A 216 16.24 -23.16 6.25
CA ASP A 216 16.77 -23.28 7.62
C ASP A 216 16.15 -22.44 8.77
N GLU A 217 15.39 -21.38 8.51
CA GLU A 217 14.60 -20.64 9.50
C GLU A 217 13.27 -20.17 8.88
N SER A 218 12.14 -20.81 9.25
CA SER A 218 10.82 -20.39 8.80
C SER A 218 10.49 -19.03 9.41
N THR A 219 10.51 -17.97 8.58
CA THR A 219 10.15 -16.62 9.02
C THR A 219 8.69 -16.37 8.67
N ILE A 220 7.87 -16.04 9.68
CA ILE A 220 6.49 -15.59 9.48
C ILE A 220 6.54 -14.25 8.73
N LEU A 221 5.99 -14.25 7.52
CA LEU A 221 5.90 -13.10 6.62
C LEU A 221 4.63 -12.27 6.88
N ARG A 222 3.53 -12.93 7.27
CA ARG A 222 2.25 -12.29 7.58
C ARG A 222 1.46 -13.10 8.59
N VAL A 223 0.68 -12.37 9.38
CA VAL A 223 -0.40 -12.91 10.20
C VAL A 223 -1.67 -12.14 9.84
N THR A 224 -2.80 -12.84 9.73
CA THR A 224 -4.10 -12.21 9.53
C THR A 224 -5.21 -13.01 10.22
N LEU A 225 -6.43 -12.45 10.27
CA LEU A 225 -7.61 -13.19 10.69
C LEU A 225 -8.57 -13.41 9.51
N SER A 226 -9.33 -14.49 9.57
CA SER A 226 -10.50 -14.65 8.71
C SER A 226 -11.64 -13.73 9.17
N ASN A 227 -12.32 -13.12 8.21
CA ASN A 227 -13.49 -12.30 8.49
C ASN A 227 -14.75 -13.15 8.78
N LYS A 228 -15.90 -12.50 9.02
CA LYS A 228 -17.19 -13.16 9.29
C LYS A 228 -17.67 -14.14 8.21
N ASN A 229 -17.16 -14.03 6.99
CA ASN A 229 -17.46 -14.93 5.87
C ASN A 229 -16.35 -15.98 5.67
N GLY A 230 -15.46 -16.16 6.65
CA GLY A 230 -14.32 -17.07 6.61
C GLY A 230 -13.23 -16.67 5.63
N LYS A 231 -13.31 -15.49 5.00
CA LYS A 231 -12.33 -15.08 3.98
C LYS A 231 -11.12 -14.42 4.61
N PHE A 232 -9.96 -14.63 4.00
CA PHE A 232 -8.70 -14.03 4.40
C PHE A 232 -7.86 -13.60 3.18
N TYR A 233 -6.88 -12.73 3.42
CA TYR A 233 -5.93 -12.21 2.44
C TYR A 233 -4.57 -12.09 3.12
N LEU A 234 -3.58 -12.75 2.55
CA LEU A 234 -2.22 -12.76 3.11
C LEU A 234 -1.34 -11.68 2.47
N GLY A 235 -1.73 -11.11 1.33
CA GLY A 235 -0.94 -10.08 0.65
C GLY A 235 -0.61 -10.49 -0.78
N LYS A 236 0.41 -9.81 -1.33
CA LYS A 236 1.03 -10.14 -2.62
C LYS A 236 2.45 -10.59 -2.36
N TYR A 237 2.85 -11.68 -3.02
CA TYR A 237 4.14 -12.30 -2.83
C TYR A 237 4.75 -12.72 -4.16
N PRO A 238 6.09 -12.71 -4.28
CA PRO A 238 6.75 -13.17 -5.48
C PRO A 238 6.52 -14.67 -5.72
N ASN A 239 6.95 -15.15 -6.88
CA ASN A 239 7.02 -16.60 -7.12
C ASN A 239 7.85 -17.29 -6.03
N GLY A 240 7.33 -18.39 -5.50
CA GLY A 240 7.94 -19.10 -4.38
C GLY A 240 7.02 -20.14 -3.76
N GLU A 241 7.58 -20.88 -2.81
CA GLU A 241 6.81 -21.77 -1.94
C GLU A 241 6.61 -21.10 -0.59
N TYR A 242 5.38 -21.20 -0.10
CA TYR A 242 4.97 -20.60 1.17
C TYR A 242 4.15 -21.60 1.97
N ASP A 243 4.35 -21.58 3.28
CA ASP A 243 3.56 -22.37 4.21
C ASP A 243 2.45 -21.50 4.80
N ILE A 244 1.25 -22.07 4.87
CA ILE A 244 0.08 -21.49 5.51
C ILE A 244 -0.31 -22.38 6.68
N ASP A 245 -0.33 -21.79 7.87
CA ASP A 245 -0.89 -22.41 9.06
C ASP A 245 -2.17 -21.69 9.49
N VAL A 246 -3.15 -22.46 9.95
CA VAL A 246 -4.42 -21.96 10.47
C VAL A 246 -4.60 -22.42 11.91
N TYR A 247 -5.05 -21.50 12.75
CA TYR A 247 -5.30 -21.70 14.17
C TYR A 247 -6.68 -21.13 14.52
N THR A 248 -7.53 -21.92 15.18
CA THR A 248 -8.95 -21.63 15.42
C THR A 248 -9.34 -21.61 16.90
N THR A 249 -8.54 -22.21 17.78
CA THR A 249 -8.84 -22.25 19.22
C THR A 249 -8.09 -21.20 20.03
N ASN A 250 -8.84 -20.40 20.80
CA ASN A 250 -8.43 -19.58 21.96
C ASN A 250 -6.99 -19.06 21.95
N ILE A 251 -6.70 -18.27 20.93
CA ILE A 251 -5.41 -17.63 20.78
C ILE A 251 -5.40 -16.38 21.64
N THR A 252 -4.54 -16.36 22.66
CA THR A 252 -4.36 -15.20 23.53
C THR A 252 -3.16 -14.42 23.03
N LEU A 253 -3.33 -13.13 22.76
CA LEU A 253 -2.23 -12.26 22.31
C LEU A 253 -1.39 -11.79 23.52
N PRO A 254 -0.05 -11.63 23.38
CA PRO A 254 0.77 -11.91 22.19
C PRO A 254 0.96 -13.42 21.94
N ILE A 255 1.03 -13.80 20.67
CA ILE A 255 1.08 -15.21 20.23
C ILE A 255 2.53 -15.66 20.13
N ASP A 256 2.83 -16.78 20.78
CA ASP A 256 4.06 -17.54 20.57
C ASP A 256 3.76 -18.71 19.61
N PHE A 257 3.97 -18.48 18.31
CA PHE A 257 3.68 -19.46 17.26
C PHE A 257 4.54 -20.73 17.36
N ASP A 258 5.74 -20.65 17.95
CA ASP A 258 6.63 -21.81 18.12
C ASP A 258 6.05 -22.85 19.09
N SER A 259 5.13 -22.40 19.97
CA SER A 259 4.48 -23.24 20.97
C SER A 259 3.11 -23.77 20.53
N LEU A 260 2.59 -23.30 19.40
CA LEU A 260 1.25 -23.63 18.92
C LEU A 260 1.28 -24.75 17.88
N VAL A 261 0.30 -25.65 17.99
CA VAL A 261 0.01 -26.64 16.95
C VAL A 261 -1.09 -26.04 16.07
N SER A 262 -0.84 -25.98 14.76
CA SER A 262 -1.84 -25.51 13.81
C SER A 262 -2.95 -26.55 13.64
N ASP A 263 -4.19 -26.08 13.53
CA ASP A 263 -5.35 -26.94 13.22
C ASP A 263 -5.31 -27.40 11.76
N TYR A 264 -4.62 -26.65 10.91
CA TYR A 264 -4.39 -26.98 9.52
C TYR A 264 -3.06 -26.36 9.05
N SER A 265 -2.32 -27.10 8.24
CA SER A 265 -1.08 -26.64 7.62
C SER A 265 -1.03 -27.11 6.17
N THR A 266 -0.63 -26.21 5.26
CA THR A 266 -0.41 -26.55 3.85
C THR A 266 0.70 -25.71 3.26
N THR A 267 1.42 -26.27 2.31
CA THR A 267 2.31 -25.50 1.42
C THR A 267 1.54 -25.09 0.18
N ILE A 268 1.75 -23.86 -0.28
CA ILE A 268 1.27 -23.35 -1.57
C ILE A 268 2.45 -22.91 -2.43
N THR A 269 2.27 -22.96 -3.74
CA THR A 269 3.25 -22.45 -4.69
C THR A 269 2.64 -21.26 -5.42
N VAL A 270 3.33 -20.14 -5.40
CA VAL A 270 3.05 -18.99 -6.26
C VAL A 270 3.86 -19.15 -7.54
N ASN A 271 3.17 -19.30 -8.68
CA ASN A 271 3.81 -19.49 -9.98
C ASN A 271 3.14 -18.66 -11.08
N SER A 272 3.42 -17.37 -11.06
CA SER A 272 2.95 -16.41 -12.05
C SER A 272 1.44 -16.21 -12.09
N GLU A 273 0.74 -16.58 -11.00
CA GLU A 273 -0.70 -16.43 -10.87
C GLU A 273 -1.14 -16.24 -9.41
N ASN A 274 -2.28 -15.56 -9.22
CA ASN A 274 -2.90 -15.37 -7.91
C ASN A 274 -3.35 -16.72 -7.34
N VAL A 275 -3.03 -16.95 -6.07
CA VAL A 275 -3.46 -18.13 -5.32
C VAL A 275 -4.78 -17.83 -4.60
N ASN A 276 -5.79 -18.65 -4.86
CA ASN A 276 -7.07 -18.63 -4.15
C ASN A 276 -7.35 -20.01 -3.54
N ILE A 277 -7.16 -20.15 -2.23
CA ILE A 277 -7.27 -21.43 -1.53
C ILE A 277 -8.58 -21.54 -0.75
N THR A 278 -9.19 -22.73 -0.74
CA THR A 278 -10.26 -23.09 0.20
C THR A 278 -9.71 -24.09 1.19
N ILE A 279 -9.68 -23.71 2.46
CA ILE A 279 -9.24 -24.54 3.58
C ILE A 279 -10.48 -25.11 4.24
N ASN A 280 -10.62 -26.42 4.22
CA ASN A 280 -11.63 -27.12 5.00
C ASN A 280 -10.92 -27.68 6.22
N LEU A 281 -11.34 -27.27 7.41
CA LEU A 281 -10.84 -27.84 8.64
C LEU A 281 -11.38 -29.27 8.73
N ASP A 282 -10.48 -30.25 8.73
CA ASP A 282 -10.82 -31.66 8.89
C ASP A 282 -11.30 -31.97 10.31
N GLN A 283 -11.95 -33.14 10.48
CA GLN A 283 -12.44 -33.65 11.77
C GLN A 283 -11.35 -33.92 12.80
#